data_AF-W9GJU2-F1
#
_entry.id   AF-W9GJU2-F1
#
_cell.length_a   1.000
_cell.length_b   1.000
_cell.length_c   1.000
_cell.angle_alpha   90.00
_cell.angle_beta   90.00
_cell.angle_gamma   90.00
#
_symmetry.space_group_name_H-M   'P 1'
#
loop_
_entity.id
_entity.type
_entity.pdbx_description
1 polymer ?
#
loop_
_entity_poly.entity_id
_entity_poly.type
_entity_poly.pdbx_seq_one_letter_code
_entity_poly.pdbx_strand_id
1 'polypeptide(L)'
;MTILAVDFGSTFTKGALVAGDGTVIRTAATPTTGTQGSGDILDGYRTLRRALDVPDDATVHACSSAGGGLRLAVVGYEATVTAQAGHRVGLSAGAKVVHVASGPLTTKEVSGIRAARPDIVLLVGGTDGGNADVLLHNAARLGKAAIGGHGAHAVPIVLAGNIEARDEAAALLAETQRPTILAGNVLPEIGVVAPESARAAIREAFLRHVIGGKGLSKDPAFGTMVEGATPDVVLRGVEVLASRVGGDVLVLDIGGATTDVYSVITPEGEDASLRKDVVATLWHGRTVEGDLGMRWNAPGVLEAAESERLVESVPCWEELRTYAAQLASRPDAVPADDRERRLDVELARLAALVAVRRHARPAQPTESPRPLANVTTLVGSGGVLRHADEAGRERVLGSVLADHAGGWKVPRAAKAEVDASYLLFVAGLLAEQEPDAAAAVAAQI
;
A
#
# COMPACT_ATOMS: atom_id res chain seq x y z
N MET A 1 1.65 28.83 15.65
CA MET A 1 0.73 27.74 15.27
C MET A 1 1.47 26.43 15.43
N THR A 2 0.80 25.41 15.95
CA THR A 2 1.36 24.08 16.16
C THR A 2 0.52 23.08 15.39
N ILE A 3 1.17 22.14 14.74
CA ILE A 3 0.56 21.15 13.86
C ILE A 3 0.86 19.77 14.42
N LEU A 4 -0.16 18.92 14.53
CA LEU A 4 -0.02 17.51 14.83
C LEU A 4 -0.27 16.72 13.54
N ALA A 5 0.78 16.15 12.96
CA ALA A 5 0.68 15.19 11.88
C ALA A 5 0.54 13.77 12.46
N VAL A 6 -0.44 12.99 12.00
CA VAL A 6 -0.72 11.63 12.50
C VAL A 6 -0.80 10.62 11.36
N ASP A 7 -0.07 9.51 11.49
CA ASP A 7 -0.23 8.32 10.65
C ASP A 7 -0.87 7.20 11.47
N PHE A 8 -2.12 6.88 11.16
CA PHE A 8 -2.80 5.71 11.69
C PHE A 8 -2.34 4.45 10.94
N GLY A 9 -1.19 3.91 11.35
CA GLY A 9 -0.62 2.71 10.75
C GLY A 9 -1.31 1.41 11.17
N SER A 10 -1.13 0.34 10.39
CA SER A 10 -1.68 -1.00 10.70
C SER A 10 -1.16 -1.63 12.01
N THR A 11 0.04 -1.24 12.48
CA THR A 11 0.66 -1.76 13.72
C THR A 11 0.90 -0.66 14.75
N PHE A 12 1.34 0.52 14.31
CA PHE A 12 1.60 1.67 15.18
C PHE A 12 0.92 2.93 14.63
N THR A 13 0.28 3.67 15.52
CA THR A 13 -0.16 5.05 15.27
C THR A 13 1.00 5.95 15.63
N LYS A 14 1.46 6.74 14.65
CA LYS A 14 2.66 7.58 14.78
C LYS A 14 2.25 9.04 14.70
N GLY A 15 2.94 9.91 15.42
CA GLY A 15 2.66 11.33 15.39
C GLY A 15 3.91 12.17 15.50
N ALA A 16 3.88 13.31 14.82
CA ALA A 16 4.87 14.37 14.93
C ALA A 16 4.16 15.68 15.27
N LEU A 17 4.63 16.33 16.34
CA LEU A 17 4.25 17.69 16.69
C LEU A 17 5.25 18.64 16.04
N VAL A 18 4.77 19.54 15.20
CA VAL A 18 5.56 20.41 14.34
C VAL A 18 5.18 21.87 14.59
N ALA A 19 6.15 22.77 14.61
CA ALA A 19 5.90 24.20 14.61
C ALA A 19 5.47 24.68 13.20
N GLY A 20 4.83 25.85 13.11
CA GLY A 20 4.38 26.39 11.82
C GLY A 20 5.48 26.67 10.80
N ASP A 21 6.75 26.66 11.19
CA ASP A 21 7.92 26.77 10.30
C ASP A 21 8.50 25.42 9.85
N GLY A 22 7.88 24.30 10.24
CA GLY A 22 8.34 22.94 9.93
C GLY A 22 9.35 22.36 10.94
N THR A 23 9.68 23.07 12.02
CA THR A 23 10.53 22.51 13.08
C THR A 23 9.82 21.35 13.77
N VAL A 24 10.42 20.15 13.75
CA VAL A 24 9.87 18.99 14.48
C VAL A 24 10.16 19.16 15.97
N ILE A 25 9.10 19.33 16.76
CA ILE A 25 9.20 19.53 18.21
C ILE A 25 9.38 18.18 18.90
N ARG A 26 8.48 17.23 18.62
CA ARG A 26 8.48 15.88 19.20
C ARG A 26 7.86 14.87 18.25
N THR A 27 8.34 13.63 18.31
CA THR A 27 7.72 12.48 17.64
C THR A 27 7.40 11.40 18.66
N ALA A 28 6.31 10.68 18.45
CA ALA A 28 5.94 9.54 19.29
C ALA A 28 5.22 8.48 18.46
N ALA A 29 5.15 7.27 19.00
CA ALA A 29 4.35 6.19 18.43
C ALA A 29 3.67 5.40 19.55
N THR A 30 2.47 4.93 19.29
CA THR A 30 1.70 4.05 20.17
C THR A 30 1.24 2.84 19.37
N PRO A 31 1.09 1.64 19.97
CA PRO A 31 0.42 0.53 19.30
C PRO A 31 -0.95 0.97 18.77
N THR A 32 -1.28 0.61 17.54
CA THR A 32 -2.60 0.91 16.95
C THR A 32 -3.65 0.04 17.62
N THR A 33 -4.75 0.65 18.06
CA THR A 33 -5.90 -0.01 18.67
C THR A 33 -7.01 -0.26 17.65
N GLY A 34 -7.94 -1.19 17.92
CA GLY A 34 -9.11 -1.43 17.04
C GLY A 34 -8.88 -2.33 15.82
N THR A 35 -7.65 -2.46 15.32
CA THR A 35 -7.35 -3.21 14.07
C THR A 35 -7.55 -4.71 14.14
N GLN A 36 -7.62 -5.29 15.34
CA GLN A 36 -7.88 -6.71 15.58
C GLN A 36 -9.33 -7.02 15.99
N GLY A 37 -10.25 -6.06 15.83
CA GLY A 37 -11.68 -6.24 16.12
C GLY A 37 -12.08 -5.98 17.57
N SER A 38 -11.17 -5.46 18.40
CA SER A 38 -11.46 -4.98 19.76
C SER A 38 -10.79 -3.63 20.03
N GLY A 39 -11.50 -2.75 20.77
CA GLY A 39 -11.08 -1.38 21.03
C GLY A 39 -11.50 -0.38 19.94
N ASP A 40 -11.05 0.87 20.08
CA ASP A 40 -11.26 1.96 19.11
C ASP A 40 -9.91 2.55 18.71
N ILE A 41 -9.67 2.80 17.42
CA ILE A 41 -8.41 3.36 16.93
C ILE A 41 -8.08 4.73 17.56
N LEU A 42 -9.11 5.48 17.97
CA LEU A 42 -8.93 6.77 18.64
C LEU A 42 -8.31 6.65 20.04
N ASP A 43 -8.32 5.47 20.66
CA ASP A 43 -7.66 5.26 21.97
C ASP A 43 -6.13 5.37 21.85
N GLY A 44 -5.56 4.78 20.80
CA GLY A 44 -4.15 4.96 20.44
C GLY A 44 -3.82 6.42 20.18
N TYR A 45 -4.64 7.11 19.37
CA TYR A 45 -4.48 8.55 19.11
C TYR A 45 -4.55 9.43 20.37
N ARG A 46 -5.50 9.17 21.28
CA ARG A 46 -5.57 9.90 22.57
C ARG A 46 -4.33 9.68 23.42
N THR A 47 -3.80 8.45 23.43
CA THR A 47 -2.56 8.12 24.15
C THR A 47 -1.36 8.85 23.53
N LEU A 48 -1.28 8.85 22.20
CA LEU A 48 -0.26 9.56 21.43
C LEU A 48 -0.28 11.07 21.72
N ARG A 49 -1.46 11.70 21.71
CA ARG A 49 -1.62 13.13 22.03
C ARG A 49 -1.09 13.49 23.41
N ARG A 50 -1.36 12.64 24.42
CA ARG A 50 -0.83 12.86 25.78
C ARG A 50 0.68 12.70 25.81
N ALA A 51 1.24 11.70 25.12
CA ALA A 51 2.68 11.48 25.07
C ALA A 51 3.47 12.62 24.40
N LEU A 52 2.82 13.37 23.49
CA LEU A 52 3.40 14.52 22.79
C LEU A 52 3.13 15.87 23.48
N ASP A 53 2.38 15.88 24.59
CA ASP A 53 1.75 17.06 25.20
C ASP A 53 1.17 18.02 24.14
N VAL A 54 0.29 17.50 23.27
CA VAL A 54 -0.28 18.28 22.17
C VAL A 54 -1.20 19.38 22.72
N PRO A 55 -0.98 20.67 22.36
CA PRO A 55 -1.88 21.75 22.71
C PRO A 55 -3.32 21.53 22.21
N ASP A 56 -4.30 22.06 22.93
CA ASP A 56 -5.72 21.92 22.56
C ASP A 56 -6.07 22.66 21.25
N ASP A 57 -5.31 23.70 20.90
CA ASP A 57 -5.47 24.52 19.69
C ASP A 57 -4.60 24.04 18.51
N ALA A 58 -3.92 22.90 18.63
CA ALA A 58 -3.10 22.36 17.56
C ALA A 58 -3.97 21.88 16.37
N THR A 59 -3.62 22.31 15.16
CA THR A 59 -4.22 21.80 13.93
C THR A 59 -3.79 20.35 13.71
N VAL A 60 -4.74 19.47 13.38
CA VAL A 60 -4.46 18.04 13.21
C VAL A 60 -4.59 17.69 11.73
N HIS A 61 -3.52 17.14 11.17
CA HIS A 61 -3.52 16.49 9.86
C HIS A 61 -3.33 15.00 10.04
N ALA A 62 -4.10 14.17 9.36
CA ALA A 62 -3.96 12.73 9.51
C ALA A 62 -4.09 11.94 8.22
N CYS A 63 -3.36 10.83 8.16
CA CYS A 63 -3.50 9.80 7.15
C CYS A 63 -3.70 8.43 7.81
N SER A 64 -4.16 7.46 7.03
CA SER A 64 -4.40 6.12 7.58
C SER A 64 -4.05 5.01 6.59
N SER A 65 -3.45 3.97 7.14
CA SER A 65 -3.30 2.63 6.55
C SER A 65 -3.79 1.55 7.51
N ALA A 66 -4.48 1.94 8.59
CA ALA A 66 -5.06 1.03 9.56
C ALA A 66 -6.24 0.25 8.95
N GLY A 67 -6.47 -0.97 9.46
CA GLY A 67 -7.38 -1.95 8.85
C GLY A 67 -6.69 -3.21 8.33
N GLY A 68 -5.36 -3.26 8.40
CA GLY A 68 -4.55 -4.37 7.87
C GLY A 68 -4.31 -4.22 6.36
N GLY A 69 -3.52 -5.14 5.80
CA GLY A 69 -3.35 -5.22 4.35
C GLY A 69 -4.69 -5.54 3.68
N LEU A 70 -5.20 -4.60 2.87
CA LEU A 70 -6.51 -4.68 2.22
C LEU A 70 -6.74 -6.06 1.59
N ARG A 71 -7.77 -6.79 2.04
CA ARG A 71 -8.09 -8.14 1.54
C ARG A 71 -9.04 -8.01 0.36
N LEU A 72 -8.55 -8.32 -0.84
CA LEU A 72 -9.34 -8.24 -2.06
C LEU A 72 -9.73 -9.64 -2.55
N ALA A 73 -11.00 -9.82 -2.88
CA ALA A 73 -11.43 -10.94 -3.71
C ALA A 73 -11.61 -10.45 -5.16
N VAL A 74 -11.06 -11.17 -6.13
CA VAL A 74 -11.19 -10.85 -7.54
C VAL A 74 -12.14 -11.85 -8.20
N VAL A 75 -13.13 -11.34 -8.93
CA VAL A 75 -14.05 -12.14 -9.75
C VAL A 75 -13.89 -11.67 -11.19
N GLY A 76 -13.26 -12.48 -12.02
CA GLY A 76 -13.09 -12.20 -13.45
C GLY A 76 -14.12 -12.91 -14.34
N TYR A 77 -14.15 -12.51 -15.61
CA TYR A 77 -14.91 -13.20 -16.65
C TYR A 77 -14.29 -14.56 -17.02
N GLU A 78 -12.97 -14.61 -17.16
CA GLU A 78 -12.15 -15.76 -17.53
C GLU A 78 -10.86 -15.77 -16.69
N ALA A 79 -10.39 -16.97 -16.33
CA ALA A 79 -9.33 -17.21 -15.35
C ALA A 79 -7.95 -16.66 -15.78
N THR A 80 -7.54 -16.97 -17.00
CA THR A 80 -6.17 -16.72 -17.48
C THR A 80 -5.95 -15.28 -17.94
N VAL A 81 -7.02 -14.55 -18.25
CA VAL A 81 -6.97 -13.19 -18.79
C VAL A 81 -7.52 -12.19 -17.78
N THR A 82 -8.83 -12.12 -17.62
CA THR A 82 -9.48 -11.04 -16.85
C THR A 82 -9.32 -11.19 -15.33
N ALA A 83 -9.37 -12.42 -14.80
CA ALA A 83 -9.13 -12.66 -13.38
C ALA A 83 -7.66 -12.39 -13.02
N GLN A 84 -6.73 -12.73 -13.91
CA GLN A 84 -5.32 -12.41 -13.73
C GLN A 84 -5.04 -10.91 -13.87
N ALA A 85 -5.71 -10.20 -14.77
CA ALA A 85 -5.63 -8.74 -14.86
C ALA A 85 -6.16 -8.09 -13.57
N GLY A 86 -7.32 -8.53 -13.07
CA GLY A 86 -7.88 -8.09 -11.79
C GLY A 86 -6.96 -8.41 -10.59
N HIS A 87 -6.31 -9.57 -10.58
CA HIS A 87 -5.32 -9.93 -9.57
C HIS A 87 -4.15 -8.94 -9.56
N ARG A 88 -3.58 -8.61 -10.72
CA ARG A 88 -2.51 -7.62 -10.85
C ARG A 88 -2.93 -6.21 -10.44
N VAL A 89 -4.17 -5.81 -10.78
CA VAL A 89 -4.77 -4.56 -10.31
C VAL A 89 -4.84 -4.52 -8.78
N GLY A 90 -5.29 -5.61 -8.16
CA GLY A 90 -5.34 -5.74 -6.71
C GLY A 90 -3.98 -5.57 -6.05
N LEU A 91 -2.97 -6.31 -6.52
CA LEU A 91 -1.60 -6.21 -6.01
C LEU A 91 -1.06 -4.79 -6.14
N SER A 92 -1.18 -4.17 -7.32
CA SER A 92 -0.72 -2.79 -7.56
C SER A 92 -1.56 -1.70 -6.86
N ALA A 93 -2.75 -2.05 -6.36
CA ALA A 93 -3.52 -1.19 -5.45
C ALA A 93 -3.04 -1.29 -3.99
N GLY A 94 -2.12 -2.21 -3.67
CA GLY A 94 -1.68 -2.49 -2.31
C GLY A 94 -2.50 -3.55 -1.58
N ALA A 95 -3.34 -4.29 -2.32
CA ALA A 95 -4.20 -5.30 -1.73
C ALA A 95 -3.52 -6.68 -1.69
N LYS A 96 -3.80 -7.43 -0.63
CA LYS A 96 -3.62 -8.87 -0.60
C LYS A 96 -4.80 -9.53 -1.32
N VAL A 97 -4.56 -10.20 -2.43
CA VAL A 97 -5.60 -10.94 -3.12
C VAL A 97 -5.83 -12.29 -2.41
N VAL A 98 -6.93 -12.37 -1.67
CA VAL A 98 -7.26 -13.51 -0.81
C VAL A 98 -8.12 -14.56 -1.49
N HIS A 99 -8.71 -14.23 -2.64
CA HIS A 99 -9.51 -15.13 -3.44
C HIS A 99 -9.55 -14.68 -4.90
N VAL A 100 -9.50 -15.64 -5.81
CA VAL A 100 -9.72 -15.40 -7.24
C VAL A 100 -10.76 -16.41 -7.73
N ALA A 101 -11.82 -15.91 -8.36
CA ALA A 101 -12.82 -16.69 -9.07
C ALA A 101 -12.96 -16.17 -10.50
N SER A 102 -13.49 -17.00 -11.38
CA SER A 102 -13.68 -16.63 -12.78
C SER A 102 -14.87 -17.33 -13.40
N GLY A 103 -15.53 -16.68 -14.35
CA GLY A 103 -16.71 -17.23 -15.03
C GLY A 103 -18.00 -17.02 -14.22
N PRO A 104 -19.10 -17.67 -14.61
CA PRO A 104 -20.38 -17.55 -13.92
C PRO A 104 -20.30 -18.13 -12.50
N LEU A 105 -20.48 -17.27 -11.49
CA LEU A 105 -20.39 -17.65 -10.09
C LEU A 105 -21.45 -18.69 -9.71
N THR A 106 -20.96 -19.81 -9.22
CA THR A 106 -21.70 -20.89 -8.57
C THR A 106 -21.88 -20.60 -7.07
N THR A 107 -22.72 -21.39 -6.41
CA THR A 107 -22.91 -21.26 -4.94
C THR A 107 -21.64 -21.60 -4.18
N LYS A 108 -20.83 -22.53 -4.71
CA LYS A 108 -19.54 -22.91 -4.15
C LYS A 108 -18.55 -21.76 -4.21
N GLU A 109 -18.46 -21.05 -5.33
CA GLU A 109 -17.55 -19.91 -5.49
C GLU A 109 -17.96 -18.73 -4.59
N VAL A 110 -19.25 -18.40 -4.53
CA VAL A 110 -19.74 -17.37 -3.59
C VAL A 110 -19.41 -17.73 -2.14
N SER A 111 -19.49 -19.02 -1.78
CA SER A 111 -19.10 -19.50 -0.45
C SER A 111 -17.59 -19.40 -0.23
N GLY A 112 -16.78 -19.65 -1.25
CA GLY A 112 -15.33 -19.47 -1.22
C GLY A 112 -14.93 -18.01 -1.01
N ILE A 113 -15.56 -17.07 -1.74
CA ILE A 113 -15.37 -15.63 -1.55
C ILE A 113 -15.72 -15.25 -0.10
N ARG A 114 -16.85 -15.73 0.44
CA ARG A 114 -17.25 -15.45 1.82
C ARG A 114 -16.24 -15.99 2.84
N ALA A 115 -15.79 -17.23 2.67
CA ALA A 115 -14.83 -17.87 3.56
C ALA A 115 -13.47 -17.14 3.56
N ALA A 116 -13.10 -16.56 2.43
CA ALA A 116 -11.89 -15.75 2.30
C ALA A 116 -11.99 -14.39 3.03
N ARG A 117 -13.16 -13.99 3.54
CA ARG A 117 -13.38 -12.74 4.31
C ARG A 117 -12.70 -11.52 3.65
N PRO A 118 -13.06 -11.15 2.41
CA PRO A 118 -12.52 -9.97 1.77
C PRO A 118 -13.10 -8.69 2.37
N ASP A 119 -12.33 -7.60 2.31
CA ASP A 119 -12.77 -6.25 2.65
C ASP A 119 -13.42 -5.56 1.45
N ILE A 120 -13.02 -5.94 0.22
CA ILE A 120 -13.57 -5.46 -1.06
C ILE A 120 -13.67 -6.65 -2.03
N VAL A 121 -14.68 -6.65 -2.90
CA VAL A 121 -14.72 -7.51 -4.09
C VAL A 121 -14.47 -6.67 -5.34
N LEU A 122 -13.47 -7.02 -6.15
CA LEU A 122 -13.28 -6.48 -7.49
C LEU A 122 -14.00 -7.39 -8.49
N LEU A 123 -15.06 -6.87 -9.12
CA LEU A 123 -15.79 -7.56 -10.18
C LEU A 123 -15.32 -7.03 -11.54
N VAL A 124 -14.62 -7.88 -12.28
CA VAL A 124 -14.04 -7.58 -13.59
C VAL A 124 -14.85 -8.26 -14.68
N GLY A 125 -15.21 -7.49 -15.71
CA GLY A 125 -15.93 -8.00 -16.89
C GLY A 125 -15.00 -8.55 -17.96
N GLY A 126 -15.57 -8.91 -19.11
CA GLY A 126 -14.83 -9.13 -20.36
C GLY A 126 -14.37 -7.82 -20.99
N THR A 127 -13.95 -7.86 -22.26
CA THR A 127 -13.61 -6.66 -23.03
C THR A 127 -14.83 -5.77 -23.28
N ASP A 128 -14.58 -4.50 -23.57
CA ASP A 128 -15.62 -3.58 -24.03
C ASP A 128 -16.21 -4.09 -25.37
N GLY A 129 -17.53 -3.96 -25.54
CA GLY A 129 -18.28 -4.59 -26.63
C GLY A 129 -18.35 -6.12 -26.59
N GLY A 130 -17.84 -6.75 -25.51
CA GLY A 130 -17.81 -8.21 -25.33
C GLY A 130 -19.07 -8.80 -24.70
N ASN A 131 -18.95 -10.03 -24.17
CA ASN A 131 -20.08 -10.71 -23.51
C ASN A 131 -20.46 -10.02 -22.18
N ALA A 132 -21.74 -9.67 -22.04
CA ALA A 132 -22.32 -9.06 -20.84
C ALA A 132 -22.86 -10.08 -19.82
N ASP A 133 -23.28 -11.25 -20.27
CA ASP A 133 -24.07 -12.22 -19.49
C ASP A 133 -23.38 -12.61 -18.18
N VAL A 134 -22.08 -12.91 -18.22
CA VAL A 134 -21.32 -13.35 -17.04
C VAL A 134 -21.19 -12.21 -16.02
N LEU A 135 -20.97 -10.97 -16.49
CA LEU A 135 -20.86 -9.80 -15.61
C LEU A 135 -22.19 -9.55 -14.88
N LEU A 136 -23.29 -9.54 -15.63
CA LEU A 136 -24.64 -9.34 -15.09
C LEU A 136 -25.04 -10.47 -14.13
N HIS A 137 -24.79 -11.73 -14.51
CA HIS A 137 -25.02 -12.89 -13.64
C HIS A 137 -24.24 -12.75 -12.34
N ASN A 138 -22.94 -12.42 -12.41
CA ASN A 138 -22.09 -12.28 -11.23
C ASN A 138 -22.53 -11.10 -10.35
N ALA A 139 -22.90 -9.97 -10.94
CA ALA A 139 -23.44 -8.81 -10.22
C ALA A 139 -24.71 -9.19 -9.44
N ALA A 140 -25.70 -9.81 -10.09
CA ALA A 140 -26.93 -10.26 -9.44
C ALA A 140 -26.67 -11.26 -8.30
N ARG A 141 -25.72 -12.18 -8.49
CA ARG A 141 -25.34 -13.18 -7.48
C ARG A 141 -24.64 -12.54 -6.29
N LEU A 142 -23.71 -11.63 -6.51
CA LEU A 142 -22.96 -10.95 -5.46
C LEU A 142 -23.85 -9.98 -4.67
N GLY A 143 -24.76 -9.27 -5.33
CA GLY A 143 -25.73 -8.39 -4.65
C GLY A 143 -26.57 -9.13 -3.61
N LYS A 144 -27.03 -10.34 -3.94
CA LYS A 144 -27.83 -11.19 -3.03
C LYS A 144 -26.99 -11.95 -1.99
N ALA A 145 -25.67 -11.98 -2.14
CA ALA A 145 -24.80 -12.80 -1.30
C ALA A 145 -24.49 -12.14 0.05
N ALA A 146 -24.58 -12.93 1.12
CA ALA A 146 -24.18 -12.52 2.47
C ALA A 146 -22.65 -12.52 2.66
N ILE A 147 -21.93 -11.65 1.94
CA ILE A 147 -20.47 -11.50 2.05
C ILE A 147 -20.19 -10.31 2.96
N GLY A 148 -19.73 -10.61 4.18
CA GLY A 148 -19.42 -9.63 5.23
C GLY A 148 -20.61 -8.81 5.75
N GLY A 149 -21.85 -9.18 5.38
CA GLY A 149 -23.07 -8.49 5.79
C GLY A 149 -24.16 -8.56 4.73
N HIS A 150 -25.16 -7.69 4.85
CA HIS A 150 -26.27 -7.52 3.92
C HIS A 150 -26.52 -6.03 3.65
N GLY A 151 -27.13 -5.71 2.51
CA GLY A 151 -27.47 -4.33 2.17
C GLY A 151 -26.27 -3.40 2.19
N ALA A 152 -26.48 -2.19 2.74
CA ALA A 152 -25.46 -1.17 2.90
C ALA A 152 -24.31 -1.55 3.86
N HIS A 153 -24.42 -2.67 4.58
CA HIS A 153 -23.38 -3.17 5.49
C HIS A 153 -22.61 -4.35 4.91
N ALA A 154 -22.92 -4.77 3.69
CA ALA A 154 -22.21 -5.84 3.04
C ALA A 154 -20.91 -5.33 2.40
N VAL A 155 -19.97 -6.24 2.13
CA VAL A 155 -18.65 -5.89 1.54
C VAL A 155 -18.82 -5.09 0.25
N PRO A 156 -18.19 -3.92 0.09
CA PRO A 156 -18.32 -3.12 -1.13
C PRO A 156 -17.79 -3.85 -2.38
N ILE A 157 -18.35 -3.52 -3.53
CA ILE A 157 -17.93 -4.03 -4.84
C ILE A 157 -17.33 -2.89 -5.66
N VAL A 158 -16.10 -3.08 -6.15
CA VAL A 158 -15.56 -2.27 -7.25
C VAL A 158 -15.95 -2.95 -8.55
N LEU A 159 -16.79 -2.28 -9.34
CA LEU A 159 -17.29 -2.78 -10.61
C LEU A 159 -16.45 -2.20 -11.76
N ALA A 160 -15.61 -3.04 -12.35
CA ALA A 160 -14.66 -2.69 -13.40
C ALA A 160 -14.84 -3.59 -14.63
N GLY A 161 -16.08 -3.66 -15.12
CA GLY A 161 -16.46 -4.48 -16.28
C GLY A 161 -16.72 -3.66 -17.54
N ASN A 162 -17.18 -4.37 -18.58
CA ASN A 162 -17.43 -3.76 -19.89
C ASN A 162 -18.37 -2.56 -19.80
N ILE A 163 -18.06 -1.54 -20.58
CA ILE A 163 -18.73 -0.24 -20.46
C ILE A 163 -20.24 -0.32 -20.74
N GLU A 164 -20.66 -1.19 -21.65
CA GLU A 164 -22.06 -1.34 -22.06
C GLU A 164 -22.94 -1.99 -20.99
N ALA A 165 -22.45 -2.97 -20.23
CA ALA A 165 -23.22 -3.65 -19.19
C ALA A 165 -22.95 -3.13 -17.77
N ARG A 166 -22.03 -2.17 -17.60
CA ARG A 166 -21.67 -1.62 -16.29
C ARG A 166 -22.87 -0.98 -15.58
N ASP A 167 -23.68 -0.20 -16.28
CA ASP A 167 -24.80 0.52 -15.68
C ASP A 167 -25.91 -0.45 -15.23
N GLU A 168 -26.17 -1.49 -16.03
CA GLU A 168 -27.12 -2.55 -15.68
C GLU A 168 -26.61 -3.40 -14.51
N ALA A 169 -25.33 -3.79 -14.51
CA ALA A 169 -24.70 -4.46 -13.38
C ALA A 169 -24.75 -3.63 -12.09
N ALA A 170 -24.55 -2.32 -12.19
CA ALA A 170 -24.66 -1.39 -11.06
C ALA A 170 -26.10 -1.33 -10.53
N ALA A 171 -27.11 -1.31 -11.41
CA ALA A 171 -28.51 -1.35 -11.04
C ALA A 171 -28.87 -2.63 -10.25
N LEU A 172 -28.40 -3.80 -10.72
CA LEU A 172 -28.60 -5.08 -10.04
C LEU A 172 -28.01 -5.10 -8.61
N LEU A 173 -26.85 -4.45 -8.41
CA LEU A 173 -26.23 -4.32 -7.10
C LEU A 173 -27.02 -3.33 -6.21
N ALA A 174 -27.49 -2.22 -6.79
CA ALA A 174 -28.28 -1.20 -6.11
C ALA A 174 -29.64 -1.72 -5.62
N GLU A 175 -30.28 -2.65 -6.34
CA GLU A 175 -31.53 -3.32 -5.89
C GLU A 175 -31.39 -3.96 -4.51
N THR A 176 -30.19 -4.45 -4.18
CA THR A 176 -29.87 -5.07 -2.90
C THR A 176 -29.19 -4.10 -1.93
N GLN A 177 -29.08 -2.81 -2.27
CA GLN A 177 -28.35 -1.78 -1.52
C GLN A 177 -26.87 -2.13 -1.30
N ARG A 178 -26.27 -2.96 -2.15
CA ARG A 178 -24.87 -3.36 -2.06
C ARG A 178 -23.98 -2.15 -2.38
N PRO A 179 -23.07 -1.71 -1.48
CA PRO A 179 -22.19 -0.59 -1.75
C PRO A 179 -21.33 -0.88 -2.99
N THR A 180 -21.37 0.02 -3.97
CA THR A 180 -20.75 -0.20 -5.28
C THR A 180 -20.01 1.06 -5.71
N ILE A 181 -18.79 0.88 -6.21
CA ILE A 181 -17.96 1.94 -6.77
C ILE A 181 -17.63 1.55 -8.20
N LEU A 182 -17.92 2.46 -9.14
CA LEU A 182 -17.70 2.21 -10.56
C LEU A 182 -16.26 2.55 -10.93
N ALA A 183 -15.70 1.75 -11.82
CA ALA A 183 -14.42 2.00 -12.46
C ALA A 183 -14.53 1.80 -13.97
N GLY A 184 -13.53 2.29 -14.71
CA GLY A 184 -13.27 1.86 -16.07
C GLY A 184 -12.95 0.36 -16.11
N ASN A 185 -13.18 -0.26 -17.27
CA ASN A 185 -12.87 -1.67 -17.47
C ASN A 185 -11.38 -1.93 -17.26
N VAL A 186 -11.03 -2.97 -16.50
CA VAL A 186 -9.63 -3.37 -16.28
C VAL A 186 -9.00 -3.92 -17.57
N LEU A 187 -9.81 -4.50 -18.45
CA LEU A 187 -9.35 -5.08 -19.71
C LEU A 187 -10.27 -4.61 -20.84
N PRO A 188 -10.21 -3.33 -21.27
CA PRO A 188 -11.10 -2.80 -22.30
C PRO A 188 -10.92 -3.54 -23.64
N GLU A 189 -9.69 -3.93 -23.98
CA GLU A 189 -9.36 -4.65 -25.20
C GLU A 189 -8.50 -5.88 -24.92
N ILE A 190 -8.50 -6.86 -25.84
CA ILE A 190 -7.68 -8.07 -25.69
C ILE A 190 -6.20 -7.66 -25.63
N GLY A 191 -5.54 -8.03 -24.54
CA GLY A 191 -4.12 -7.73 -24.33
C GLY A 191 -3.82 -6.34 -23.78
N VAL A 192 -4.83 -5.49 -23.55
CA VAL A 192 -4.66 -4.15 -22.99
C VAL A 192 -5.24 -4.11 -21.58
N VAL A 193 -4.38 -3.96 -20.56
CA VAL A 193 -4.79 -3.79 -19.17
C VAL A 193 -4.78 -2.30 -18.83
N ALA A 194 -5.91 -1.77 -18.33
CA ALA A 194 -6.10 -0.37 -17.92
C ALA A 194 -6.38 -0.26 -16.41
N PRO A 195 -5.33 -0.34 -15.56
CA PRO A 195 -5.50 -0.54 -14.12
C PRO A 195 -5.82 0.74 -13.33
N GLU A 196 -5.63 1.93 -13.88
CA GLU A 196 -5.66 3.22 -13.16
C GLU A 196 -6.99 3.46 -12.46
N SER A 197 -8.10 3.34 -13.20
CA SER A 197 -9.44 3.63 -12.67
C SER A 197 -9.86 2.62 -11.60
N ALA A 198 -9.62 1.33 -11.82
CA ALA A 198 -9.92 0.29 -10.85
C ALA A 198 -9.06 0.44 -9.58
N ARG A 199 -7.77 0.79 -9.71
CA ARG A 199 -6.90 1.08 -8.56
C ARG A 199 -7.43 2.25 -7.73
N ALA A 200 -7.84 3.35 -8.38
CA ALA A 200 -8.43 4.50 -7.69
C ALA A 200 -9.72 4.12 -6.95
N ALA A 201 -10.61 3.37 -7.61
CA ALA A 201 -11.86 2.89 -7.01
C ALA A 201 -11.63 1.94 -5.81
N ILE A 202 -10.62 1.07 -5.87
CA ILE A 202 -10.22 0.21 -4.74
C ILE A 202 -9.74 1.05 -3.56
N ARG A 203 -8.91 2.08 -3.79
CA ARG A 203 -8.45 2.99 -2.72
C ARG A 203 -9.61 3.77 -2.11
N GLU A 204 -10.51 4.29 -2.94
CA GLU A 204 -11.70 4.99 -2.49
C GLU A 204 -12.59 4.08 -1.62
N ALA A 205 -12.82 2.84 -2.08
CA ALA A 205 -13.56 1.83 -1.34
C ALA A 205 -12.92 1.55 0.01
N PHE A 206 -11.60 1.40 0.06
CA PHE A 206 -10.84 1.17 1.28
C PHE A 206 -10.98 2.34 2.26
N LEU A 207 -10.79 3.58 1.80
CA LEU A 207 -10.93 4.77 2.64
C LEU A 207 -12.35 4.92 3.19
N ARG A 208 -13.38 4.78 2.34
CA ARG A 208 -14.78 5.02 2.73
C ARG A 208 -15.37 3.91 3.58
N HIS A 209 -15.10 2.64 3.25
CA HIS A 209 -15.81 1.49 3.84
C HIS A 209 -14.97 0.71 4.85
N VAL A 210 -13.64 0.75 4.74
CA VAL A 210 -12.76 0.01 5.65
C VAL A 210 -12.22 0.96 6.73
N ILE A 211 -11.59 2.06 6.33
CA ILE A 211 -11.04 3.04 7.28
C ILE A 211 -12.18 3.87 7.91
N GLY A 212 -13.00 4.53 7.09
CA GLY A 212 -14.13 5.33 7.54
C GLY A 212 -15.35 4.51 7.98
N GLY A 213 -15.31 3.19 7.81
CA GLY A 213 -16.37 2.29 8.24
C GLY A 213 -16.38 2.06 9.76
N LYS A 214 -17.39 1.32 10.24
CA LYS A 214 -17.57 1.00 11.67
C LYS A 214 -16.51 0.04 12.25
N GLY A 215 -15.52 -0.36 11.46
CA GLY A 215 -14.52 -1.37 11.82
C GLY A 215 -13.39 -0.85 12.70
N LEU A 216 -12.97 0.42 12.51
CA LEU A 216 -11.83 1.01 13.23
C LEU A 216 -12.25 2.00 14.32
N SER A 217 -13.30 2.80 14.07
CA SER A 217 -13.90 3.68 15.07
C SER A 217 -15.41 3.74 14.87
N LYS A 218 -16.14 3.96 15.97
CA LYS A 218 -17.57 4.31 15.91
C LYS A 218 -17.78 5.82 15.82
N ASP A 219 -16.74 6.61 16.06
CA ASP A 219 -16.80 8.06 16.02
C ASP A 219 -16.63 8.55 14.58
N PRO A 220 -17.64 9.23 13.99
CA PRO A 220 -17.54 9.76 12.64
C PRO A 220 -16.41 10.79 12.49
N ALA A 221 -15.93 11.39 13.59
CA ALA A 221 -14.80 12.31 13.58
C ALA A 221 -13.51 11.67 13.05
N PHE A 222 -13.33 10.36 13.22
CA PHE A 222 -12.17 9.65 12.67
C PHE A 222 -12.15 9.70 11.14
N GLY A 223 -13.28 9.39 10.50
CA GLY A 223 -13.40 9.42 9.05
C GLY A 223 -13.19 10.82 8.46
N THR A 224 -13.58 11.87 9.19
CA THR A 224 -13.34 13.26 8.78
C THR A 224 -11.92 13.75 9.04
N MET A 225 -11.19 13.11 9.97
CA MET A 225 -9.80 13.46 10.31
C MET A 225 -8.80 12.93 9.28
N VAL A 226 -9.10 11.79 8.65
CA VAL A 226 -8.21 11.14 7.68
C VAL A 226 -8.32 11.81 6.32
N GLU A 227 -7.26 12.51 5.92
CA GLU A 227 -7.15 13.23 4.64
C GLU A 227 -6.79 12.32 3.46
N GLY A 228 -6.20 11.17 3.73
CA GLY A 228 -5.83 10.23 2.67
C GLY A 228 -5.19 8.95 3.18
N ALA A 229 -4.93 8.03 2.25
CA ALA A 229 -4.21 6.81 2.56
C ALA A 229 -2.72 7.13 2.80
N THR A 230 -2.11 6.48 3.81
CA THR A 230 -0.69 6.69 4.13
C THR A 230 0.22 6.60 2.90
N PRO A 231 0.05 5.64 1.96
CA PRO A 231 0.91 5.58 0.77
C PRO A 231 0.76 6.76 -0.21
N ASP A 232 -0.41 7.41 -0.29
CA ASP A 232 -0.59 8.61 -1.13
C ASP A 232 0.06 9.83 -0.47
N VAL A 233 -0.04 9.91 0.85
CA VAL A 233 0.57 10.96 1.66
C VAL A 233 2.09 10.84 1.63
N VAL A 234 2.64 9.64 1.84
CA VAL A 234 4.09 9.40 1.78
C VAL A 234 4.63 9.72 0.39
N LEU A 235 3.94 9.35 -0.71
CA LEU A 235 4.39 9.71 -2.06
C LEU A 235 4.55 11.24 -2.21
N ARG A 236 3.58 12.03 -1.75
CA ARG A 236 3.70 13.50 -1.73
C ARG A 236 4.90 13.97 -0.91
N GLY A 237 5.17 13.34 0.23
CA GLY A 237 6.38 13.61 1.02
C GLY A 237 7.67 13.29 0.27
N VAL A 238 7.71 12.21 -0.51
CA VAL A 238 8.85 11.85 -1.36
C VAL A 238 9.05 12.87 -2.49
N GLU A 239 7.98 13.42 -3.06
CA GLU A 239 8.07 14.51 -4.06
C GLU A 239 8.72 15.77 -3.47
N VAL A 240 8.34 16.14 -2.24
CA VAL A 240 8.96 17.25 -1.50
C VAL A 240 10.43 16.96 -1.20
N LEU A 241 10.75 15.73 -0.76
CA LEU A 241 12.13 15.30 -0.48
C LEU A 241 13.00 15.34 -1.74
N ALA A 242 12.53 14.82 -2.86
CA ALA A 242 13.29 14.82 -4.12
C ALA A 242 13.59 16.25 -4.59
N SER A 243 12.62 17.16 -4.44
CA SER A 243 12.81 18.59 -4.73
C SER A 243 13.88 19.23 -3.84
N ARG A 244 14.01 18.78 -2.58
CA ARG A 244 15.03 19.26 -1.63
C ARG A 244 16.41 18.69 -1.87
N VAL A 245 16.49 17.39 -2.16
CA VAL A 245 17.76 16.71 -2.52
C VAL A 245 18.28 17.24 -3.86
N GLY A 246 17.39 17.68 -4.76
CA GLY A 246 17.76 18.15 -6.09
C GLY A 246 18.19 17.00 -7.01
N GLY A 247 17.62 15.81 -6.80
CA GLY A 247 17.99 14.61 -7.54
C GLY A 247 16.95 13.49 -7.40
N ASP A 248 17.18 12.41 -8.15
CA ASP A 248 16.28 11.26 -8.18
C ASP A 248 16.36 10.47 -6.88
N VAL A 249 15.20 10.17 -6.31
CA VAL A 249 15.04 9.50 -5.01
C VAL A 249 14.27 8.19 -5.18
N LEU A 250 14.75 7.14 -4.51
CA LEU A 250 14.04 5.89 -4.29
C LEU A 250 13.78 5.77 -2.78
N VAL A 251 12.56 5.49 -2.37
CA VAL A 251 12.20 5.28 -0.97
C VAL A 251 11.62 3.89 -0.80
N LEU A 252 12.06 3.21 0.26
CA LEU A 252 11.57 1.91 0.68
C LEU A 252 11.01 2.03 2.11
N ASP A 253 9.69 1.94 2.27
CA ASP A 253 9.03 1.91 3.58
C ASP A 253 8.60 0.48 3.93
N ILE A 254 9.29 -0.13 4.89
CA ILE A 254 9.03 -1.52 5.30
C ILE A 254 8.10 -1.53 6.51
N GLY A 255 6.83 -1.84 6.25
CA GLY A 255 5.76 -1.88 7.24
C GLY A 255 5.44 -3.29 7.75
N GLY A 256 4.60 -3.33 8.79
CA GLY A 256 4.06 -4.58 9.31
C GLY A 256 3.05 -5.26 8.38
N ALA A 257 2.32 -4.49 7.58
CA ALA A 257 1.27 -5.00 6.68
C ALA A 257 1.69 -5.02 5.21
N THR A 258 2.44 -3.99 4.79
CA THR A 258 2.88 -3.79 3.40
C THR A 258 4.37 -3.41 3.40
N THR A 259 5.02 -3.62 2.25
CA THR A 259 6.29 -2.96 1.92
C THR A 259 6.06 -2.06 0.72
N ASP A 260 6.38 -0.78 0.86
CA ASP A 260 6.06 0.22 -0.15
C ASP A 260 7.35 0.75 -0.79
N VAL A 261 7.34 0.91 -2.11
CA VAL A 261 8.47 1.48 -2.87
C VAL A 261 7.99 2.68 -3.65
N TYR A 262 8.66 3.81 -3.45
CA TYR A 262 8.38 5.08 -4.13
C TYR A 262 9.59 5.51 -4.93
N SER A 263 9.36 6.06 -6.12
CA SER A 263 10.41 6.69 -6.91
C SER A 263 9.95 8.05 -7.41
N VAL A 264 10.86 9.02 -7.36
CA VAL A 264 10.70 10.34 -7.97
C VAL A 264 11.93 10.56 -8.84
N ILE A 265 11.72 10.59 -10.15
CA ILE A 265 12.77 10.48 -11.16
C ILE A 265 12.63 11.64 -12.14
N THR A 266 13.73 12.27 -12.50
CA THR A 266 13.79 13.30 -13.54
C THR A 266 13.83 12.64 -14.91
N PRO A 267 12.84 12.86 -15.81
CA PRO A 267 12.89 12.27 -17.15
C PRO A 267 14.05 12.83 -17.97
N GLU A 268 14.79 11.96 -18.66
CA GLU A 268 15.90 12.31 -19.55
C GLU A 268 15.70 11.71 -20.96
N GLY A 269 16.29 12.30 -21.99
CA GLY A 269 16.36 11.70 -23.34
C GLY A 269 15.03 11.57 -24.07
N GLU A 270 14.79 10.41 -24.71
CA GLU A 270 13.54 10.13 -25.45
C GLU A 270 12.30 10.18 -24.53
N ASP A 271 12.45 9.85 -23.24
CA ASP A 271 11.37 9.91 -22.24
C ASP A 271 10.90 11.36 -21.98
N ALA A 272 11.80 12.34 -22.09
CA ALA A 272 11.45 13.76 -22.03
C ALA A 272 10.77 14.26 -23.33
N SER A 273 11.06 13.62 -24.47
CA SER A 273 10.58 14.04 -25.78
C SER A 273 9.11 13.66 -26.08
N LEU A 274 8.58 12.65 -25.39
CA LEU A 274 7.18 12.20 -25.49
C LEU A 274 6.20 13.16 -24.80
N ARG A 275 6.70 14.09 -23.96
CA ARG A 275 5.90 15.07 -23.21
C ARG A 275 6.44 16.47 -23.42
N LYS A 276 6.52 16.89 -24.69
CA LYS A 276 6.83 18.28 -25.05
C LYS A 276 5.66 19.17 -24.65
N ASP A 277 5.75 19.72 -23.46
CA ASP A 277 5.38 21.06 -23.04
C ASP A 277 5.27 21.02 -21.51
N VAL A 278 5.93 21.96 -20.82
CA VAL A 278 6.04 22.12 -19.35
C VAL A 278 7.37 21.63 -18.74
N VAL A 279 7.90 22.47 -17.83
CA VAL A 279 9.03 22.28 -16.91
C VAL A 279 9.25 20.80 -16.55
N ALA A 280 10.51 20.34 -16.55
CA ALA A 280 10.94 18.95 -16.30
C ALA A 280 10.03 18.27 -15.27
N THR A 281 9.01 17.56 -15.76
CA THR A 281 7.97 17.02 -14.91
C THR A 281 8.52 15.76 -14.32
N LEU A 282 8.77 15.75 -13.01
CA LEU A 282 9.22 14.56 -12.31
C LEU A 282 8.26 13.40 -12.57
N TRP A 283 8.81 12.21 -12.81
CA TRP A 283 8.06 10.98 -12.90
C TRP A 283 7.97 10.34 -11.52
N HIS A 284 6.72 10.17 -11.08
CA HIS A 284 6.40 9.59 -9.77
C HIS A 284 5.94 8.15 -9.93
N GLY A 285 6.63 7.24 -9.26
CA GLY A 285 6.32 5.83 -9.20
C GLY A 285 5.97 5.42 -7.78
N ARG A 286 4.96 4.56 -7.64
CA ARG A 286 4.69 3.87 -6.39
C ARG A 286 4.28 2.42 -6.64
N THR A 287 4.81 1.53 -5.81
CA THR A 287 4.34 0.15 -5.66
C THR A 287 4.05 -0.11 -4.18
N VAL A 288 2.92 -0.73 -3.88
CA VAL A 288 2.53 -1.11 -2.52
C VAL A 288 2.40 -2.64 -2.51
N GLU A 289 3.26 -3.32 -1.77
CA GLU A 289 3.34 -4.79 -1.77
C GLU A 289 2.62 -5.36 -0.55
N GLY A 290 1.33 -5.64 -0.72
CA GLY A 290 0.46 -6.13 0.36
C GLY A 290 0.79 -7.55 0.84
N ASP A 291 1.53 -8.33 0.06
CA ASP A 291 2.04 -9.66 0.42
C ASP A 291 3.42 -9.62 1.11
N LEU A 292 4.07 -8.45 1.19
CA LEU A 292 5.44 -8.29 1.72
C LEU A 292 5.49 -7.58 3.08
N GLY A 293 4.42 -7.63 3.87
CA GLY A 293 4.40 -7.06 5.22
C GLY A 293 5.13 -7.91 6.26
N MET A 294 5.97 -7.30 7.09
CA MET A 294 6.81 -8.02 8.06
C MET A 294 6.07 -8.64 9.26
N ARG A 295 4.77 -8.40 9.41
CA ARG A 295 3.96 -8.93 10.52
C ARG A 295 2.78 -9.70 9.97
N TRP A 296 1.76 -8.98 9.52
CA TRP A 296 0.49 -9.55 9.01
C TRP A 296 0.68 -10.53 7.85
N ASN A 297 1.71 -10.31 7.04
CA ASN A 297 1.98 -11.06 5.81
C ASN A 297 3.39 -11.66 5.78
N ALA A 298 4.02 -11.87 6.95
CA ALA A 298 5.40 -12.35 7.02
C ALA A 298 5.65 -13.66 6.23
N PRO A 299 4.72 -14.65 6.20
CA PRO A 299 4.88 -15.83 5.34
C PRO A 299 4.92 -15.50 3.84
N GLY A 300 4.17 -14.48 3.40
CA GLY A 300 4.15 -14.04 1.99
C GLY A 300 5.51 -13.50 1.53
N VAL A 301 6.28 -12.88 2.43
CA VAL A 301 7.68 -12.48 2.15
C VAL A 301 8.53 -13.70 1.78
N LEU A 302 8.33 -14.83 2.46
CA LEU A 302 9.09 -16.06 2.19
C LEU A 302 8.66 -16.75 0.90
N GLU A 303 7.35 -16.82 0.63
CA GLU A 303 6.81 -17.33 -0.64
C GLU A 303 7.35 -16.52 -1.83
N ALA A 304 7.42 -15.19 -1.68
CA ALA A 304 7.97 -14.32 -2.70
C ALA A 304 9.49 -14.46 -2.85
N ALA A 305 10.21 -14.63 -1.74
CA ALA A 305 11.66 -14.89 -1.76
C ALA A 305 12.00 -16.25 -2.39
N GLU A 306 11.20 -17.29 -2.17
CA GLU A 306 11.30 -18.59 -2.87
C GLU A 306 11.13 -18.40 -4.38
N SER A 307 10.10 -17.64 -4.79
CA SER A 307 9.82 -17.33 -6.20
C SER A 307 10.96 -16.56 -6.87
N GLU A 308 11.63 -15.69 -6.12
CA GLU A 308 12.78 -14.90 -6.54
C GLU A 308 14.14 -15.62 -6.38
N ARG A 309 14.12 -16.90 -5.99
CA ARG A 309 15.30 -17.76 -5.78
C ARG A 309 16.31 -17.19 -4.78
N LEU A 310 15.82 -16.52 -3.75
CA LEU A 310 16.67 -15.90 -2.71
C LEU A 310 17.02 -16.86 -1.56
N VAL A 311 16.41 -18.05 -1.50
CA VAL A 311 16.53 -19.02 -0.40
C VAL A 311 17.98 -19.38 -0.08
N GLU A 312 18.79 -19.67 -1.11
CA GLU A 312 20.19 -20.10 -0.96
C GLU A 312 21.07 -19.03 -0.29
N SER A 313 20.64 -17.76 -0.33
CA SER A 313 21.35 -16.64 0.33
C SER A 313 21.05 -16.52 1.82
N VAL A 314 20.19 -17.37 2.39
CA VAL A 314 19.68 -17.28 3.76
C VAL A 314 20.22 -18.45 4.61
N PRO A 315 21.16 -18.20 5.55
CA PRO A 315 21.82 -19.27 6.32
C PRO A 315 20.89 -20.11 7.22
N CYS A 316 19.73 -19.57 7.61
CA CYS A 316 18.80 -20.18 8.59
C CYS A 316 17.35 -20.17 8.08
N TRP A 317 17.12 -20.64 6.85
CA TRP A 317 15.82 -20.55 6.17
C TRP A 317 14.63 -21.13 6.99
N GLU A 318 14.77 -22.33 7.54
CA GLU A 318 13.67 -22.98 8.29
C GLU A 318 13.36 -22.27 9.63
N GLU A 319 14.37 -21.67 10.24
CA GLU A 319 14.19 -20.84 11.42
C GLU A 319 13.44 -19.55 11.08
N LEU A 320 13.80 -18.90 9.97
CA LEU A 320 13.10 -17.72 9.46
C LEU A 320 11.65 -18.06 9.09
N ARG A 321 11.40 -19.24 8.50
CA ARG A 321 10.05 -19.76 8.21
C ARG A 321 9.20 -19.89 9.46
N THR A 322 9.77 -20.44 10.52
CA THR A 322 9.10 -20.58 11.81
C THR A 322 8.81 -19.21 12.42
N TYR A 323 9.76 -18.29 12.38
CA TYR A 323 9.61 -16.93 12.89
C TYR A 323 8.52 -16.15 12.15
N ALA A 324 8.50 -16.20 10.81
CA ALA A 324 7.46 -15.55 10.01
C ALA A 324 6.05 -16.05 10.32
N ALA A 325 5.89 -17.37 10.53
CA ALA A 325 4.60 -17.94 10.94
C ALA A 325 4.16 -17.44 12.33
N GLN A 326 5.09 -17.28 13.26
CA GLN A 326 4.81 -16.72 14.59
C GLN A 326 4.40 -15.25 14.50
N LEU A 327 5.08 -14.44 13.68
CA LEU A 327 4.74 -13.02 13.49
C LEU A 327 3.35 -12.83 12.88
N ALA A 328 2.95 -13.67 11.92
CA ALA A 328 1.60 -13.64 11.35
C ALA A 328 0.50 -13.92 12.39
N SER A 329 0.82 -14.74 13.41
CA SER A 329 -0.11 -15.04 14.51
C SER A 329 -0.15 -13.97 15.59
N ARG A 330 0.87 -13.11 15.67
CA ARG A 330 1.01 -12.02 16.66
C ARG A 330 1.54 -10.75 15.97
N PRO A 331 0.70 -10.03 15.20
CA PRO A 331 1.16 -8.90 14.39
C PRO A 331 1.71 -7.71 15.19
N ASP A 332 1.47 -7.67 16.49
CA ASP A 332 1.95 -6.71 17.48
C ASP A 332 3.35 -7.08 18.04
N ALA A 333 3.85 -8.28 17.75
CA ALA A 333 5.15 -8.72 18.24
C ALA A 333 6.30 -7.89 17.67
N VAL A 334 7.25 -7.56 18.55
CA VAL A 334 8.54 -6.95 18.22
C VAL A 334 9.67 -7.88 18.67
N PRO A 335 10.86 -7.83 18.04
CA PRO A 335 11.97 -8.70 18.40
C PRO A 335 12.36 -8.59 19.89
N ALA A 336 12.33 -9.71 20.61
CA ALA A 336 12.60 -9.75 22.05
C ALA A 336 14.11 -9.86 22.38
N ASP A 337 14.91 -10.48 21.51
CA ASP A 337 16.32 -10.75 21.73
C ASP A 337 17.17 -10.56 20.44
N ASP A 338 18.49 -10.75 20.54
CA ASP A 338 19.41 -10.60 19.40
C ASP A 338 19.20 -11.63 18.29
N ARG A 339 18.60 -12.78 18.62
CA ARG A 339 18.28 -13.81 17.65
C ARG A 339 17.08 -13.38 16.82
N GLU A 340 15.99 -12.95 17.45
CA GLU A 340 14.83 -12.41 16.75
C GLU A 340 15.19 -11.14 15.97
N ARG A 341 16.05 -10.26 16.49
CA ARG A 341 16.53 -9.07 15.76
C ARG A 341 17.20 -9.44 14.44
N ARG A 342 18.07 -10.47 14.44
CA ARG A 342 18.71 -10.96 13.21
C ARG A 342 17.72 -11.56 12.22
N LEU A 343 16.72 -12.29 12.70
CA LEU A 343 15.65 -12.84 11.85
C LEU A 343 14.77 -11.72 11.27
N ASP A 344 14.45 -10.69 12.05
CA ASP A 344 13.65 -9.54 11.60
C ASP A 344 14.38 -8.73 10.51
N VAL A 345 15.69 -8.54 10.65
CA VAL A 345 16.55 -7.91 9.63
C VAL A 345 16.62 -8.76 8.35
N GLU A 346 16.76 -10.08 8.45
CA GLU A 346 16.73 -10.95 7.26
C GLU A 346 15.36 -10.95 6.57
N LEU A 347 14.26 -10.95 7.33
CA LEU A 347 12.92 -10.82 6.78
C LEU A 347 12.75 -9.49 6.04
N ALA A 348 13.21 -8.39 6.63
CA ALA A 348 13.21 -7.05 6.02
C ALA A 348 14.05 -7.01 4.73
N ARG A 349 15.24 -7.64 4.74
CA ARG A 349 16.11 -7.74 3.55
C ARG A 349 15.40 -8.43 2.40
N LEU A 350 14.71 -9.54 2.66
CA LEU A 350 13.95 -10.25 1.64
C LEU A 350 12.78 -9.40 1.12
N ALA A 351 12.01 -8.78 2.00
CA ALA A 351 10.92 -7.88 1.62
C ALA A 351 11.43 -6.72 0.75
N ALA A 352 12.53 -6.09 1.14
CA ALA A 352 13.20 -5.01 0.42
C ALA A 352 13.60 -5.42 -1.00
N LEU A 353 14.32 -6.54 -1.14
CA LEU A 353 14.80 -7.03 -2.42
C LEU A 353 13.64 -7.34 -3.37
N VAL A 354 12.64 -8.08 -2.90
CA VAL A 354 11.48 -8.45 -3.71
C VAL A 354 10.69 -7.21 -4.11
N ALA A 355 10.41 -6.29 -3.17
CA ALA A 355 9.62 -5.09 -3.44
C ALA A 355 10.31 -4.18 -4.46
N VAL A 356 11.61 -3.95 -4.33
CA VAL A 356 12.36 -3.10 -5.28
C VAL A 356 12.46 -3.78 -6.65
N ARG A 357 12.68 -5.10 -6.72
CA ARG A 357 12.63 -5.85 -7.99
C ARG A 357 11.29 -5.69 -8.69
N ARG A 358 10.17 -5.87 -7.98
CA ARG A 358 8.82 -5.70 -8.53
C ARG A 358 8.53 -4.25 -8.94
N HIS A 359 9.04 -3.27 -8.19
CA HIS A 359 8.90 -1.86 -8.53
C HIS A 359 9.69 -1.47 -9.79
N ALA A 360 10.93 -1.97 -9.90
CA ALA A 360 11.88 -1.58 -10.95
C ALA A 360 11.63 -2.27 -12.29
N ARG A 361 11.20 -3.53 -12.26
CA ARG A 361 10.93 -4.32 -13.47
C ARG A 361 9.66 -3.81 -14.18
N PRO A 362 9.55 -4.02 -15.51
CA PRO A 362 8.32 -3.73 -16.23
C PRO A 362 7.15 -4.53 -15.68
N ALA A 363 5.95 -3.93 -15.59
CA ALA A 363 4.76 -4.67 -15.21
C ALA A 363 4.33 -5.64 -16.34
N GLN A 364 4.70 -5.32 -17.59
CA GLN A 364 4.45 -6.14 -18.77
C GLN A 364 5.72 -6.23 -19.64
N PRO A 365 5.94 -7.33 -20.39
CA PRO A 365 7.10 -7.47 -21.28
C PRO A 365 7.24 -6.38 -22.35
N THR A 366 6.14 -5.71 -22.69
CA THR A 366 6.07 -4.61 -23.65
C THR A 366 6.36 -3.23 -23.04
N GLU A 367 6.40 -3.13 -21.71
CA GLU A 367 6.70 -1.89 -21.00
C GLU A 367 8.20 -1.73 -20.76
N SER A 368 8.66 -0.49 -20.70
CA SER A 368 10.02 -0.17 -20.32
C SER A 368 10.21 -0.29 -18.80
N PRO A 369 11.37 -0.80 -18.32
CA PRO A 369 11.68 -0.83 -16.90
C PRO A 369 11.79 0.60 -16.38
N ARG A 370 11.59 0.79 -15.06
CA ARG A 370 11.78 2.12 -14.47
C ARG A 370 13.26 2.54 -14.58
N PRO A 371 13.59 3.74 -15.10
CA PRO A 371 14.95 4.31 -15.11
C PRO A 371 15.55 4.62 -13.72
N LEU A 372 15.71 3.61 -12.86
CA LEU A 372 16.29 3.79 -11.52
C LEU A 372 17.82 3.94 -11.49
N ALA A 373 18.49 3.79 -12.64
CA ALA A 373 19.95 3.74 -12.70
C ALA A 373 20.64 5.05 -12.25
N ASN A 374 19.92 6.17 -12.35
CA ASN A 374 20.38 7.51 -12.00
C ASN A 374 19.93 7.97 -10.61
N VAL A 375 19.19 7.14 -9.86
CA VAL A 375 18.82 7.43 -8.48
C VAL A 375 20.09 7.75 -7.67
N THR A 376 20.03 8.85 -6.94
CA THR A 376 21.15 9.39 -6.15
C THR A 376 21.00 9.13 -4.66
N THR A 377 19.76 8.93 -4.20
CA THR A 377 19.44 8.68 -2.80
C THR A 377 18.45 7.53 -2.68
N LEU A 378 18.79 6.53 -1.86
CA LEU A 378 17.90 5.48 -1.39
C LEU A 378 17.54 5.78 0.07
N VAL A 379 16.29 6.15 0.36
CA VAL A 379 15.83 6.34 1.73
C VAL A 379 15.09 5.11 2.22
N GLY A 380 15.58 4.50 3.28
CA GLY A 380 14.88 3.47 4.03
C GLY A 380 13.99 4.07 5.11
N SER A 381 12.76 3.57 5.23
CA SER A 381 11.84 3.88 6.32
C SER A 381 11.19 2.61 6.87
N GLY A 382 10.39 2.79 7.92
CA GLY A 382 9.71 1.69 8.60
C GLY A 382 10.41 1.24 9.88
N GLY A 383 9.66 0.50 10.72
CA GLY A 383 10.07 0.18 12.09
C GLY A 383 11.39 -0.57 12.18
N VAL A 384 11.62 -1.53 11.28
CA VAL A 384 12.84 -2.35 11.27
C VAL A 384 14.10 -1.52 11.01
N LEU A 385 14.06 -0.55 10.10
CA LEU A 385 15.22 0.28 9.75
C LEU A 385 15.50 1.36 10.80
N ARG A 386 14.43 1.94 11.37
CA ARG A 386 14.53 2.94 12.44
C ARG A 386 15.21 2.39 13.69
N HIS A 387 14.88 1.14 14.05
CA HIS A 387 15.36 0.50 15.27
C HIS A 387 16.56 -0.43 15.06
N ALA A 388 16.95 -0.71 13.81
CA ALA A 388 18.19 -1.42 13.50
C ALA A 388 19.42 -0.58 13.83
N ASP A 389 20.49 -1.26 14.20
CA ASP A 389 21.84 -0.69 14.22
C ASP A 389 22.37 -0.50 12.79
N GLU A 390 23.56 0.09 12.67
CA GLU A 390 24.18 0.37 11.37
C GLU A 390 24.37 -0.89 10.53
N ALA A 391 24.78 -2.00 11.16
CA ALA A 391 24.98 -3.27 10.48
C ALA A 391 23.65 -3.84 9.93
N GLY A 392 22.55 -3.71 10.67
CA GLY A 392 21.22 -4.11 10.23
C GLY A 392 20.70 -3.25 9.08
N ARG A 393 20.91 -1.93 9.14
CA ARG A 393 20.54 -1.00 8.05
C ARG A 393 21.31 -1.32 6.77
N GLU A 394 22.62 -1.48 6.87
CA GLU A 394 23.49 -1.86 5.75
C GLU A 394 23.10 -3.23 5.18
N ARG A 395 22.75 -4.20 6.05
CA ARG A 395 22.29 -5.51 5.61
C ARG A 395 21.05 -5.43 4.72
N VAL A 396 20.11 -4.53 5.02
CA VAL A 396 18.88 -4.36 4.23
C VAL A 396 19.12 -3.48 3.00
N LEU A 397 19.54 -2.23 3.19
CA LEU A 397 19.65 -1.24 2.11
C LEU A 397 20.86 -1.50 1.20
N GLY A 398 21.99 -1.92 1.77
CA GLY A 398 23.17 -2.31 1.00
C GLY A 398 22.91 -3.52 0.11
N SER A 399 22.07 -4.47 0.55
CA SER A 399 21.64 -5.60 -0.30
C SER A 399 20.84 -5.13 -1.53
N VAL A 400 19.99 -4.11 -1.38
CA VAL A 400 19.25 -3.52 -2.51
C VAL A 400 20.21 -2.85 -3.49
N LEU A 401 21.19 -2.09 -2.98
CA LEU A 401 22.21 -1.43 -3.80
C LEU A 401 23.23 -2.38 -4.43
N ALA A 402 23.23 -3.66 -4.03
CA ALA A 402 24.08 -4.71 -4.59
C ALA A 402 23.29 -5.77 -5.38
N ASP A 403 21.99 -5.60 -5.63
CA ASP A 403 21.10 -6.60 -6.23
C ASP A 403 21.25 -6.73 -7.77
N HIS A 404 22.48 -6.93 -8.25
CA HIS A 404 22.76 -7.06 -9.68
C HIS A 404 22.15 -8.31 -10.32
N ALA A 405 21.77 -9.31 -9.52
CA ALA A 405 21.09 -10.52 -9.97
C ALA A 405 19.57 -10.34 -10.09
N GLY A 406 19.02 -9.20 -9.66
CA GLY A 406 17.59 -8.96 -9.62
C GLY A 406 16.93 -8.64 -10.95
N GLY A 407 17.65 -8.62 -12.07
CA GLY A 407 17.04 -8.34 -13.39
C GLY A 407 16.49 -6.93 -13.54
N TRP A 408 17.08 -5.95 -12.84
CA TRP A 408 16.76 -4.53 -12.94
C TRP A 408 18.05 -3.70 -12.90
N LYS A 409 17.97 -2.41 -13.27
CA LYS A 409 19.12 -1.51 -13.25
C LYS A 409 19.31 -0.91 -11.86
N VAL A 410 20.15 -1.55 -11.06
CA VAL A 410 20.57 -1.06 -9.73
C VAL A 410 21.18 0.35 -9.85
N PRO A 411 20.88 1.29 -8.94
CA PRO A 411 21.43 2.63 -8.96
C PRO A 411 22.97 2.60 -8.91
N ARG A 412 23.62 3.42 -9.75
CA ARG A 412 25.09 3.37 -9.89
C ARG A 412 25.85 4.00 -8.72
N ALA A 413 25.25 4.99 -8.06
CA ALA A 413 25.93 5.82 -7.06
C ALA A 413 24.98 6.26 -5.93
N ALA A 414 23.85 5.59 -5.76
CA ALA A 414 22.89 5.96 -4.72
C ALA A 414 23.52 5.79 -3.33
N LYS A 415 23.29 6.78 -2.46
CA LYS A 415 23.62 6.67 -1.03
C LYS A 415 22.39 6.20 -0.28
N ALA A 416 22.58 5.22 0.61
CA ALA A 416 21.53 4.76 1.51
C ALA A 416 21.44 5.67 2.74
N GLU A 417 20.24 6.15 3.03
CA GLU A 417 19.92 6.94 4.21
C GLU A 417 18.67 6.36 4.88
N VAL A 418 18.39 6.73 6.13
CA VAL A 418 17.23 6.23 6.88
C VAL A 418 16.45 7.39 7.47
N ASP A 419 15.15 7.42 7.19
CA ASP A 419 14.19 8.28 7.87
C ASP A 419 13.98 7.79 9.32
N ALA A 420 14.92 8.12 10.20
CA ALA A 420 14.94 7.64 11.58
C ALA A 420 13.74 8.16 12.40
N SER A 421 13.21 9.32 12.03
CA SER A 421 12.12 10.02 12.72
C SER A 421 10.75 9.75 12.10
N TYR A 422 10.68 9.02 10.98
CA TYR A 422 9.46 8.71 10.22
C TYR A 422 8.72 9.99 9.77
N LEU A 423 9.45 10.93 9.15
CA LEU A 423 8.94 12.26 8.79
C LEU A 423 8.38 12.34 7.36
N LEU A 424 8.55 11.32 6.52
CA LEU A 424 8.02 11.33 5.15
C LEU A 424 6.51 11.59 5.08
N PHE A 425 5.73 10.95 5.96
CA PHE A 425 4.28 11.18 6.00
C PHE A 425 3.94 12.60 6.48
N VAL A 426 4.78 13.20 7.33
CA VAL A 426 4.60 14.57 7.84
C VAL A 426 4.81 15.56 6.71
N ALA A 427 5.92 15.45 5.96
CA ALA A 427 6.15 16.26 4.77
C ALA A 427 4.99 16.11 3.76
N GLY A 428 4.47 14.91 3.60
CA GLY A 428 3.33 14.62 2.73
C GLY A 428 1.99 15.23 3.16
N LEU A 429 1.70 15.26 4.47
CA LEU A 429 0.49 15.88 5.00
C LEU A 429 0.53 17.41 4.88
N LEU A 430 1.71 18.00 5.02
CA LEU A 430 1.90 19.46 4.94
C LEU A 430 2.06 19.99 3.51
N ALA A 431 2.25 19.11 2.52
CA ALA A 431 2.72 19.50 1.19
C ALA A 431 1.81 20.49 0.46
N GLU A 432 0.49 20.40 0.66
CA GLU A 432 -0.48 21.25 -0.05
C GLU A 432 -0.82 22.52 0.73
N GLN A 433 -1.02 22.42 2.04
CA GLN A 433 -1.49 23.52 2.89
C GLN A 433 -0.35 24.35 3.50
N GLU A 434 0.79 23.72 3.80
CA GLU A 434 1.97 24.36 4.40
C GLU A 434 3.28 23.99 3.67
N PRO A 435 3.44 24.34 2.37
CA PRO A 435 4.55 23.86 1.55
C PRO A 435 5.94 24.23 2.09
N ASP A 436 6.10 25.41 2.70
CA ASP A 436 7.37 25.81 3.32
C ASP A 436 7.72 24.94 4.54
N ALA A 437 6.72 24.60 5.37
CA ALA A 437 6.88 23.71 6.51
C ALA A 437 7.16 22.27 6.06
N ALA A 438 6.45 21.78 5.03
CA ALA A 438 6.71 20.47 4.42
C ALA A 438 8.16 20.37 3.94
N ALA A 439 8.65 21.41 3.28
CA ALA A 439 9.99 21.47 2.73
C ALA A 439 11.06 21.59 3.84
N ALA A 440 10.76 22.22 4.98
CA ALA A 440 11.62 22.25 6.16
C ALA A 440 11.63 20.92 6.93
N VAL A 441 10.50 20.20 6.98
CA VAL A 441 10.43 18.83 7.52
C VAL A 441 11.24 17.87 6.66
N ALA A 442 11.10 17.93 5.34
CA ALA A 442 11.83 17.06 4.43
C ALA A 442 13.36 17.26 4.50
N ALA A 443 13.83 18.44 4.91
CA ALA A 443 15.25 18.71 5.12
C ALA A 443 15.83 18.09 6.41
N GLN A 444 14.98 17.49 7.27
CA GLN A 444 15.36 16.78 8.49
C GLN A 444 15.36 15.25 8.32
N ILE A 445 14.97 14.76 7.13
CA ILE A 445 15.10 13.37 6.68
C ILE A 445 16.52 13.21 6.14
#